data_AF-A0A916NC14-F1
#
_entry.id   AF-A0A916NC14-F1
#
_cell.length_a   1.000
_cell.length_b   1.000
_cell.length_c   1.000
_cell.angle_alpha   90.00
_cell.angle_beta   90.00
_cell.angle_gamma   90.00
#
_symmetry.space_group_name_H-M   'P 1'
#
loop_
_entity.id
_entity.type
_entity.pdbx_description
1 polymer ?
#
loop_
_entity_poly.entity_id
_entity_poly.type
_entity_poly.pdbx_seq_one_letter_code
_entity_poly.pdbx_strand_id
1 'polypeptide(L)'
;MNIREQVKTIEDACRLRGVEYSDITPWPEPKNDFQKAVNNFAHSVIVIEALNEGKVPDYDNGEPKFELWWDMRGQAAGGSGFSFGGVLYLYSDSFVGARLVFIEEENAEYFSTQFPHLFEGFMVVKK
;
A
#
# COMPACT_ATOMS: atom_id res chain seq x y z
N MET A 1 -5.78 22.62 -0.92
CA MET A 1 -5.53 22.01 -2.23
C MET A 1 -5.96 20.56 -2.11
N ASN A 2 -6.76 20.01 -3.01
CA ASN A 2 -7.20 18.62 -2.88
C ASN A 2 -6.14 17.68 -3.49
N ILE A 3 -5.33 17.04 -2.66
CA ILE A 3 -4.23 16.17 -3.11
C ILE A 3 -4.73 15.02 -4.01
N ARG A 4 -5.94 14.52 -3.75
CA ARG A 4 -6.58 13.44 -4.51
C ARG A 4 -6.97 13.86 -5.93
N GLU A 5 -7.12 15.15 -6.21
CA GLU A 5 -7.34 15.65 -7.57
C GLU A 5 -6.04 15.69 -8.38
N GLN A 6 -4.89 15.74 -7.71
CA GLN A 6 -3.58 15.82 -8.35
C GLN A 6 -2.94 14.46 -8.58
N VAL A 7 -3.17 13.49 -7.70
CA VAL A 7 -2.61 12.14 -7.79
C VAL A 7 -3.60 11.21 -8.49
N LYS A 8 -3.64 11.25 -9.83
CA LYS A 8 -4.48 10.33 -10.63
C LYS A 8 -3.69 9.14 -11.16
N THR A 9 -2.40 9.32 -11.40
CA THR A 9 -1.49 8.26 -11.82
C THR A 9 -0.26 8.16 -10.91
N ILE A 10 0.55 7.13 -11.13
CA ILE A 10 1.83 6.97 -10.41
C ILE A 10 2.80 8.08 -10.83
N GLU A 11 2.80 8.48 -12.10
CA GLU A 11 3.59 9.58 -12.63
C GLU A 11 3.19 10.93 -12.02
N ASP A 12 1.91 11.13 -11.71
CA ASP A 12 1.49 12.32 -10.96
C ASP A 12 2.12 12.37 -9.56
N ALA A 13 2.13 11.23 -8.86
CA ALA A 13 2.81 11.11 -7.56
C ALA A 13 4.32 11.37 -7.70
N CYS A 14 4.95 10.78 -8.71
CA CYS A 14 6.38 11.00 -9.02
C CYS A 14 6.68 12.48 -9.27
N ARG A 15 5.88 13.15 -10.10
CA ARG A 15 5.99 14.59 -10.39
C ARG A 15 5.88 15.43 -9.13
N LEU A 16 4.95 15.12 -8.24
CA LEU A 16 4.79 15.84 -6.97
C LEU A 16 5.97 15.62 -6.02
N ARG A 17 6.66 14.48 -6.12
CA ARG A 17 7.83 14.13 -5.30
C ARG A 17 9.17 14.46 -5.95
N GLY A 18 9.16 14.95 -7.20
CA GLY A 18 10.37 15.33 -7.91
C GLY A 18 11.27 14.14 -8.22
N VAL A 19 10.68 12.96 -8.45
CA VAL A 19 11.38 11.74 -8.86
C VAL A 19 10.89 11.33 -10.25
N GLU A 20 11.73 10.64 -11.01
CA GLU A 20 11.31 10.07 -12.28
C GLU A 20 10.65 8.70 -12.07
N TYR A 21 9.69 8.34 -12.92
CA TYR A 21 9.02 7.04 -12.83
C TYR A 21 10.00 5.86 -12.93
N SER A 22 11.09 6.02 -13.70
CA SER A 22 12.16 5.02 -13.82
C SER A 22 12.94 4.82 -12.52
N ASP A 23 13.06 5.85 -11.68
CA ASP A 23 13.82 5.79 -10.43
C ASP A 23 13.10 4.91 -9.40
N ILE A 24 11.77 4.85 -9.50
CA ILE A 24 10.89 4.07 -8.63
C ILE A 24 10.39 2.78 -9.28
N THR A 25 10.92 2.41 -10.45
CA THR A 25 10.59 1.17 -11.17
C THR A 25 11.83 0.29 -11.34
N PRO A 26 12.22 -0.50 -10.31
CA PRO A 26 13.44 -1.30 -10.33
C PRO A 26 13.52 -2.31 -11.49
N TRP A 27 12.37 -2.80 -11.95
CA TRP A 27 12.27 -3.75 -13.05
C TRP A 27 11.39 -3.20 -14.17
N PRO A 28 11.91 -2.35 -15.08
CA PRO A 28 11.11 -1.80 -16.19
C PRO A 28 10.50 -2.89 -17.09
N GLU A 29 11.20 -4.02 -17.21
CA GLU A 29 10.74 -5.21 -17.92
C GLU A 29 10.70 -6.41 -16.94
N PRO A 30 9.66 -6.52 -16.10
CA PRO A 30 9.59 -7.58 -15.10
C PRO A 30 9.35 -8.94 -15.76
N LYS A 31 10.23 -9.90 -15.47
CA LYS A 31 10.26 -11.25 -16.06
C LYS A 31 9.48 -12.28 -15.24
N ASN A 32 9.15 -11.96 -14.00
CA ASN A 32 8.42 -12.84 -13.10
C ASN A 32 7.56 -12.01 -12.12
N ASP A 33 6.67 -12.70 -11.39
CA ASP A 33 5.72 -12.03 -10.49
C ASP A 33 6.38 -11.41 -9.26
N PHE A 34 7.55 -11.92 -8.83
CA PHE A 34 8.34 -11.28 -7.78
C PHE A 34 8.79 -9.87 -8.21
N GLN A 35 9.29 -9.72 -9.44
CA GLN A 35 9.71 -8.42 -9.97
C GLN A 35 8.53 -7.45 -10.13
N LYS A 36 7.36 -7.96 -10.57
CA LYS A 36 6.12 -7.16 -10.60
C LYS A 36 5.71 -6.70 -9.21
N ALA A 37 5.75 -7.58 -8.22
CA ALA A 37 5.41 -7.26 -6.83
C ALA A 37 6.33 -6.18 -6.24
N VAL A 38 7.64 -6.25 -6.53
CA VAL A 38 8.60 -5.22 -6.11
C VAL A 38 8.26 -3.85 -6.71
N ASN A 39 7.94 -3.79 -8.01
CA ASN A 39 7.50 -2.53 -8.63
C ASN A 39 6.20 -2.02 -8.00
N ASN A 40 5.19 -2.87 -7.85
CA ASN A 40 3.90 -2.50 -7.26
C ASN A 40 4.05 -1.96 -5.83
N PHE A 41 4.95 -2.54 -5.04
CA PHE A 41 5.28 -2.04 -3.71
C PHE A 41 5.92 -0.65 -3.78
N ALA A 42 6.95 -0.46 -4.61
CA ALA A 42 7.61 0.85 -4.78
C ALA A 42 6.62 1.93 -5.28
N HIS A 43 5.75 1.57 -6.22
CA HIS A 43 4.69 2.43 -6.74
C HIS A 43 3.65 2.77 -5.66
N SER A 44 3.31 1.82 -4.78
CA SER A 44 2.42 2.09 -3.64
C SER A 44 3.05 3.10 -2.69
N VAL A 45 4.35 2.95 -2.38
CA VAL A 45 5.07 3.86 -1.47
C VAL A 45 5.02 5.29 -1.98
N ILE A 46 5.36 5.52 -3.26
CA ILE A 46 5.41 6.89 -3.80
C ILE A 46 4.03 7.55 -3.86
N VAL A 47 2.99 6.78 -4.17
CA VAL A 47 1.60 7.28 -4.18
C VAL A 47 1.14 7.64 -2.76
N ILE A 48 1.43 6.79 -1.77
CA ILE A 48 1.08 7.04 -0.36
C ILE A 48 1.82 8.27 0.15
N GLU A 49 3.12 8.41 -0.15
CA GLU A 49 3.90 9.57 0.22
C GLU A 49 3.34 10.86 -0.39
N ALA A 50 2.97 10.83 -1.68
CA ALA A 50 2.34 11.96 -2.35
C ALA A 50 0.98 12.31 -1.72
N LEU A 51 0.14 11.32 -1.42
CA LEU A 51 -1.16 11.53 -0.77
C LEU A 51 -1.04 12.05 0.66
N ASN A 52 -0.01 11.64 1.40
CA ASN A 52 0.33 12.20 2.71
C ASN A 52 1.01 13.58 2.61
N GLU A 53 1.18 14.12 1.41
CA GLU A 53 1.87 15.39 1.15
C GLU A 53 3.33 15.40 1.68
N GLY A 54 3.97 14.22 1.78
CA GLY A 54 5.29 14.04 2.36
C GLY A 54 5.35 14.05 3.89
N LYS A 55 4.20 14.15 4.59
CA LYS A 55 4.16 14.00 6.03
C LYS A 55 4.50 12.54 6.41
N VAL A 56 5.33 12.39 7.43
CA VAL A 56 5.70 11.09 8.00
C VAL A 56 4.85 10.87 9.25
N PRO A 57 4.18 9.71 9.39
CA PRO A 57 3.41 9.40 10.59
C PRO A 57 4.29 9.42 11.85
N ASP A 58 3.81 10.09 12.89
CA ASP A 58 4.37 10.12 14.24
C ASP A 58 3.81 8.94 15.05
N TYR A 59 4.70 8.05 15.50
CA TYR A 59 4.32 6.85 16.24
C TYR A 59 4.28 7.06 17.76
N ASP A 60 4.68 8.24 18.25
CA ASP A 60 4.80 8.53 19.68
C ASP A 60 3.60 9.31 20.26
N ASN A 61 2.71 9.83 19.40
CA ASN A 61 1.64 10.75 19.81
C ASN A 61 0.20 10.19 19.73
N GLY A 62 0.04 8.92 19.36
CA GLY A 62 -1.27 8.26 19.26
C GLY A 62 -2.16 8.74 18.11
N GLU A 63 -1.63 9.49 17.14
CA GLU A 63 -2.40 9.91 15.96
C GLU A 63 -2.93 8.70 15.18
N PRO A 64 -4.15 8.81 14.62
CA PRO A 64 -4.73 7.76 13.80
C PRO A 64 -3.87 7.51 12.56
N LYS A 65 -3.74 6.24 12.21
CA LYS A 65 -3.02 5.75 11.03
C LYS A 65 -3.93 4.77 10.33
N PHE A 66 -4.20 5.02 9.06
CA PHE A 66 -5.13 4.23 8.28
C PHE A 66 -4.36 3.26 7.39
N GLU A 67 -4.68 1.98 7.49
CA GLU A 67 -4.10 0.90 6.68
C GLU A 67 -5.20 0.20 5.91
N LEU A 68 -4.88 -0.27 4.70
CA LEU A 68 -5.83 -1.00 3.87
C LEU A 68 -5.83 -2.47 4.23
N TRP A 69 -7.01 -2.97 4.60
CA TRP A 69 -7.22 -4.40 4.85
C TRP A 69 -8.24 -4.96 3.86
N TRP A 70 -7.77 -5.64 2.82
CA TRP A 70 -8.63 -6.20 1.79
C TRP A 70 -8.87 -7.70 1.95
N ASP A 71 -10.10 -8.11 1.68
CA ASP A 71 -10.45 -9.51 1.53
C ASP A 71 -10.11 -10.01 0.12
N MET A 72 -8.91 -10.58 -0.02
CA MET A 72 -8.39 -11.06 -1.31
C MET A 72 -8.59 -12.57 -1.53
N ARG A 73 -9.48 -13.22 -0.76
CA ARG A 73 -9.69 -14.69 -0.80
C ARG A 73 -10.05 -15.24 -2.18
N GLY A 74 -10.71 -14.45 -3.02
CA GLY A 74 -11.09 -14.85 -4.37
C GLY A 74 -9.94 -14.86 -5.40
N GLN A 75 -8.85 -14.12 -5.13
CA GLN A 75 -7.76 -13.90 -6.08
C GLN A 75 -6.44 -14.59 -5.69
N ALA A 76 -6.30 -15.02 -4.42
CA ALA A 76 -5.08 -15.64 -3.93
C ALA A 76 -4.92 -17.11 -4.35
N ALA A 77 -3.70 -17.49 -4.74
CA ALA A 77 -3.32 -18.85 -5.09
C ALA A 77 -3.46 -19.88 -3.95
N GLY A 78 -3.42 -19.41 -2.70
CA GLY A 78 -3.73 -20.20 -1.51
C GLY A 78 -4.77 -19.49 -0.66
N GLY A 79 -5.85 -20.19 -0.32
CA GLY A 79 -6.75 -19.74 0.73
C GLY A 79 -5.99 -19.77 2.06
N SER A 80 -5.74 -18.59 2.63
CA SER A 80 -5.23 -18.35 3.99
C SER A 80 -3.83 -18.90 4.31
N GLY A 81 -2.80 -18.06 4.18
CA GLY A 81 -1.51 -18.23 4.88
C GLY A 81 -1.61 -18.14 6.41
N PHE A 82 -2.80 -17.82 6.93
CA PHE A 82 -3.24 -17.97 8.32
C PHE A 82 -4.67 -18.51 8.32
N SER A 83 -4.82 -19.81 8.11
CA SER A 83 -6.14 -20.46 8.20
C SER A 83 -6.63 -20.36 9.65
N PHE A 84 -7.66 -19.56 9.88
CA PHE A 84 -8.28 -19.38 11.20
C PHE A 84 -8.83 -20.72 11.71
N GLY A 85 -8.01 -21.47 12.45
CA GLY A 85 -8.35 -22.80 13.00
C GLY A 85 -8.91 -22.76 14.43
N GLY A 86 -8.90 -21.58 15.07
CA GLY A 86 -9.38 -21.35 16.42
C GLY A 86 -8.79 -20.07 17.02
N VAL A 87 -9.49 -19.49 17.99
CA VAL A 87 -9.00 -18.36 18.79
C VAL A 87 -9.01 -18.77 20.26
N LEU A 88 -7.88 -18.60 20.93
CA LEU A 88 -7.79 -18.55 22.38
C LEU A 88 -7.81 -17.07 22.76
N TYR A 89 -8.64 -16.68 23.73
CA TYR A 89 -8.63 -15.33 24.30
C TYR A 89 -7.33 -15.13 25.11
N LEU A 90 -6.27 -14.81 24.40
CA LEU A 90 -5.02 -14.32 24.94
C LEU A 90 -4.81 -12.95 24.32
N TYR A 91 -4.73 -11.91 25.15
CA TYR A 91 -4.34 -10.57 24.72
C TYR A 91 -2.99 -10.68 23.99
N SER A 92 -3.05 -10.56 22.66
CA SER A 92 -1.87 -10.47 21.82
C SER A 92 -1.74 -9.01 21.41
N ASP A 93 -1.27 -8.19 22.35
CA ASP A 93 -0.82 -6.85 22.00
C ASP A 93 0.42 -7.00 21.12
N SER A 94 0.29 -6.59 19.87
CA SER A 94 1.38 -6.57 18.91
C SER A 94 1.67 -5.12 18.57
N PHE A 95 2.73 -4.56 19.15
CA PHE A 95 3.30 -3.26 18.77
C PHE A 95 4.05 -3.39 17.44
N VAL A 96 3.39 -3.91 16.41
CA VAL A 96 3.94 -3.89 15.06
C VAL A 96 3.88 -2.46 14.55
N GLY A 97 5.05 -1.90 14.24
CA GLY A 97 5.13 -0.61 13.56
C GLY A 97 4.46 -0.73 12.20
N ALA A 98 3.47 0.13 11.94
CA ALA A 98 2.79 0.18 10.67
C ALA A 98 3.77 0.65 9.58
N ARG A 99 3.69 0.05 8.40
CA ARG A 99 4.47 0.46 7.22
C ARG A 99 3.45 0.78 6.14
N LEU A 100 3.63 1.89 5.42
CA LEU A 100 2.70 2.35 4.38
C LEU A 100 1.30 2.75 4.88
N VAL A 101 1.23 3.60 5.91
CA VAL A 101 -0.04 4.11 6.42
C VAL A 101 -0.37 5.49 5.87
N PHE A 102 -1.67 5.72 5.71
CA PHE A 102 -2.22 7.04 5.42
C PHE A 102 -2.46 7.80 6.72
N ILE A 103 -2.23 9.10 6.69
CA ILE A 103 -2.53 9.99 7.82
C ILE A 103 -4.01 10.38 7.84
N GLU A 104 -4.64 10.44 6.66
CA GLU A 104 -6.05 10.77 6.51
C GLU A 104 -6.83 9.58 5.94
N GLU A 105 -7.99 9.27 6.54
CA GLU A 105 -8.89 8.20 6.11
C GLU A 105 -9.31 8.37 4.64
N GLU A 106 -9.66 9.59 4.24
CA GLU A 106 -10.10 9.90 2.88
C GLU A 106 -9.02 9.58 1.82
N ASN A 107 -7.74 9.66 2.20
CA ASN A 107 -6.63 9.30 1.31
C ASN A 107 -6.47 7.78 1.19
N ALA A 108 -6.74 7.02 2.27
CA ALA A 108 -6.79 5.57 2.23
C ALA A 108 -7.95 5.09 1.36
N GLU A 109 -9.16 5.64 1.55
CA GLU A 109 -10.33 5.32 0.72
C GLU A 109 -10.07 5.64 -0.76
N TYR A 110 -9.51 6.82 -1.03
CA TYR A 110 -9.14 7.21 -2.39
C TYR A 110 -8.13 6.24 -3.02
N PHE A 111 -7.06 5.90 -2.30
CA PHE A 111 -6.08 4.94 -2.79
C PHE A 111 -6.72 3.60 -3.11
N SER A 112 -7.61 3.12 -2.22
CA SER A 112 -8.26 1.83 -2.38
C SER A 112 -9.14 1.73 -3.63
N THR A 113 -9.67 2.87 -4.08
CA THR A 113 -10.53 2.94 -5.27
C THR A 113 -9.75 3.23 -6.54
N GLN A 114 -8.71 4.06 -6.50
CA GLN A 114 -7.95 4.45 -7.69
C GLN A 114 -6.76 3.54 -8.01
N PHE A 115 -6.10 3.00 -6.98
CA PHE A 115 -4.91 2.18 -7.16
C PHE A 115 -5.09 0.75 -6.63
N PRO A 116 -6.24 0.07 -6.86
CA PRO A 116 -6.47 -1.25 -6.29
C PRO A 116 -5.41 -2.27 -6.78
N HIS A 117 -5.01 -2.13 -8.03
CA HIS A 117 -4.05 -3.01 -8.70
C HIS A 117 -2.65 -3.00 -8.07
N LEU A 118 -2.23 -1.88 -7.46
CA LEU A 118 -0.91 -1.79 -6.82
C LEU A 118 -0.86 -2.70 -5.61
N PHE A 119 -1.83 -2.56 -4.71
CA PHE A 119 -1.88 -3.36 -3.49
C PHE A 119 -2.16 -4.84 -3.79
N GLU A 120 -3.07 -5.13 -4.71
CA GLU A 120 -3.30 -6.50 -5.20
C GLU A 120 -2.01 -7.12 -5.74
N GLY A 121 -1.29 -6.36 -6.57
CA GLY A 121 -0.14 -6.86 -7.30
C GLY A 121 1.11 -7.12 -6.47
N PHE A 122 1.19 -6.67 -5.21
CA PHE A 122 2.26 -7.07 -4.29
C PHE A 122 1.79 -7.98 -3.14
N MET A 123 0.51 -7.92 -2.75
CA MET A 123 -0.03 -8.75 -1.66
C MET A 123 -0.50 -10.13 -2.12
N VAL A 124 -0.82 -10.29 -3.41
CA VAL A 124 -1.48 -11.50 -3.92
C VAL A 124 -0.62 -12.16 -5.00
N VAL A 125 -0.25 -13.43 -4.75
CA VAL A 125 0.20 -14.33 -5.82
C VAL A 125 -1.04 -14.88 -6.50
N LYS A 126 -1.22 -14.57 -7.79
CA LYS A 126 -2.35 -15.04 -8.60
C LYS A 126 -2.19 -16.52 -8.95
N LYS A 127 -3.32 -17.22 -9.11
CA LYS A 127 -3.37 -18.61 -9.58
C LYS A 127 -2.94 -18.74 -11.04
#